data_AF-A0A2V8IIB2-F1
#
_entry.id   AF-A0A2V8IIB2-F1
#
_cell.length_a   1.000
_cell.length_b   1.000
_cell.length_c   1.000
_cell.angle_alpha   90.00
_cell.angle_beta   90.00
_cell.angle_gamma   90.00
#
_symmetry.space_group_name_H-M   'P 1'
#
loop_
_entity.id
_entity.type
_entity.pdbx_description
1 polymer ?
#
loop_
_entity_poly.entity_id
_entity_poly.type
_entity_poly.pdbx_seq_one_letter_code
_entity_poly.pdbx_strand_id
1 'polypeptide(L)'
;MPQPAGKVYHSGHLLFLARKCYERITVGHESESQIVIILAAVALEGFLNDLEHHGDWVTTLQGSPVASNLARVLSEAERGRASSLLKIDLAHLVLTGTLPDKGSQRYQDIQLLFNVRNRLVHAKPEVLQYAEAGEQPEYPDIVKRFVSRGVIPLPTNPSIGWTEYVLVPPVAAWSYNTVVEAMKWFASNASREPLLKTALDQFTSSLRPITAQNEPPRPGGALILEISQPDKEP
;
A
#
# COMPACT_ATOMS: atom_id res chain seq x y z
N MET A 1 -35.53 -24.05 -3.29
CA MET A 1 -34.72 -23.14 -4.12
C MET A 1 -33.59 -22.59 -3.26
N PRO A 2 -32.33 -22.61 -3.71
CA PRO A 2 -31.26 -21.91 -2.98
C PRO A 2 -31.61 -20.42 -2.92
N GLN A 3 -31.44 -19.80 -1.74
CA GLN A 3 -31.67 -18.37 -1.60
C GLN A 3 -30.64 -17.58 -2.42
N PRO A 4 -31.02 -16.45 -3.03
CA PRO A 4 -30.05 -15.56 -3.66
C PRO A 4 -29.09 -15.05 -2.58
N ALA A 5 -27.81 -15.41 -2.71
CA ALA A 5 -26.74 -14.94 -1.82
C ALA A 5 -25.96 -13.82 -2.53
N GLY A 6 -25.88 -12.66 -1.88
CA GLY A 6 -24.99 -11.57 -2.30
C GLY A 6 -23.63 -11.69 -1.62
N LYS A 7 -22.55 -11.30 -2.32
CA LYS A 7 -21.21 -11.14 -1.74
C LYS A 7 -20.89 -9.66 -1.59
N VAL A 8 -20.27 -9.28 -0.48
CA VAL A 8 -19.80 -7.92 -0.22
C VAL A 8 -18.29 -7.90 -0.43
N TYR A 9 -17.81 -7.01 -1.30
CA TYR A 9 -16.38 -6.81 -1.55
C TYR A 9 -15.83 -5.76 -0.58
N HIS A 10 -14.83 -6.14 0.21
CA HIS A 10 -14.35 -5.32 1.33
C HIS A 10 -13.25 -4.33 0.93
N SER A 11 -12.56 -4.56 -0.19
CA SER A 11 -11.47 -3.70 -0.67
C SER A 11 -11.91 -2.24 -0.89
N GLY A 12 -13.08 -2.05 -1.49
CA GLY A 12 -13.66 -0.72 -1.71
C GLY A 12 -13.96 0.03 -0.41
N HIS A 13 -14.47 -0.67 0.60
CA HIS A 13 -14.77 -0.07 1.90
C HIS A 13 -13.50 0.36 2.64
N LEU A 14 -12.46 -0.50 2.64
CA LEU A 14 -11.17 -0.18 3.24
C LEU A 14 -10.52 1.03 2.57
N LEU A 15 -10.57 1.11 1.24
CA LEU A 15 -10.05 2.25 0.50
C LEU A 15 -10.89 3.52 0.76
N PHE A 16 -12.22 3.41 0.87
CA PHE A 16 -13.05 4.53 1.30
C PHE A 16 -12.67 5.05 2.70
N LEU A 17 -12.45 4.15 3.66
CA LEU A 17 -12.00 4.53 5.00
C LEU A 17 -10.62 5.19 4.95
N ALA A 18 -9.66 4.65 4.19
CA ALA A 18 -8.35 5.27 4.00
C ALA A 18 -8.48 6.71 3.48
N ARG A 19 -9.38 6.96 2.53
CA ARG A 19 -9.65 8.33 2.05
C ARG A 19 -10.21 9.24 3.14
N LYS A 20 -11.15 8.74 3.96
CA LYS A 20 -11.70 9.51 5.09
C LYS A 20 -10.65 9.83 6.15
N CYS A 21 -9.71 8.92 6.40
CA CYS A 21 -8.57 9.17 7.27
C CYS A 21 -7.66 10.26 6.68
N TYR A 22 -7.40 10.21 5.38
CA TYR A 22 -6.60 11.24 4.70
C TYR A 22 -7.24 12.64 4.78
N GLU A 23 -8.55 12.74 4.58
CA GLU A 23 -9.30 14.00 4.74
C GLU A 23 -9.16 14.59 6.16
N ARG A 24 -8.93 13.75 7.18
CA ARG A 24 -8.66 14.20 8.56
C ARG A 24 -7.22 14.64 8.80
N ILE A 25 -6.24 14.10 8.06
CA ILE A 25 -4.85 14.56 8.13
C ILE A 25 -4.78 16.06 7.81
N THR A 26 -5.50 16.50 6.77
CA THR A 26 -5.47 17.89 6.30
C THR A 26 -6.05 18.91 7.30
N VAL A 27 -6.71 18.46 8.36
CA VAL A 27 -7.24 19.32 9.44
C VAL A 27 -6.48 19.16 10.76
N GLY A 28 -5.28 18.55 10.74
CA GLY A 28 -4.35 18.53 11.88
C GLY A 28 -4.20 17.20 12.62
N HIS A 29 -4.73 16.09 12.07
CA HIS A 29 -4.59 14.75 12.67
C HIS A 29 -3.45 13.95 12.01
N GLU A 30 -2.20 14.32 12.26
CA GLU A 30 -1.02 13.73 11.61
C GLU A 30 -0.88 12.20 11.82
N SER A 31 -1.37 11.69 12.95
CA SER A 31 -1.39 10.25 13.28
C SER A 31 -2.25 9.41 12.32
N GLU A 32 -3.17 10.02 11.58
CA GLU A 32 -4.00 9.34 10.57
C GLU A 32 -3.16 8.89 9.37
N SER A 33 -1.96 9.44 9.14
CA SER A 33 -1.06 9.01 8.06
C SER A 33 -0.76 7.51 8.14
N GLN A 34 -0.50 7.00 9.36
CA GLN A 34 -0.27 5.58 9.59
C GLN A 34 -1.50 4.74 9.22
N ILE A 35 -2.68 5.21 9.59
CA ILE A 35 -3.95 4.53 9.33
C ILE A 35 -4.19 4.46 7.82
N VAL A 36 -3.96 5.55 7.08
CA VAL A 36 -4.07 5.57 5.61
C VAL A 36 -3.14 4.55 4.96
N ILE A 37 -1.86 4.52 5.35
CA ILE A 37 -0.87 3.61 4.78
C ILE A 37 -1.28 2.15 4.99
N ILE A 38 -1.69 1.80 6.21
CA ILE A 38 -2.11 0.43 6.55
C ILE A 38 -3.39 0.05 5.81
N LEU A 39 -4.44 0.89 5.87
CA LEU A 39 -5.71 0.60 5.21
C LEU A 39 -5.57 0.50 3.69
N ALA A 40 -4.72 1.32 3.07
CA ALA A 40 -4.44 1.23 1.65
C ALA A 40 -3.82 -0.14 1.30
N ALA A 41 -2.75 -0.55 1.99
CA ALA A 41 -2.10 -1.84 1.75
C ALA A 41 -3.07 -3.02 1.96
N VAL A 42 -3.87 -3.00 3.02
CA VAL A 42 -4.88 -4.05 3.29
C VAL A 42 -6.00 -4.03 2.26
N ALA A 43 -6.38 -2.85 1.73
CA ALA A 43 -7.36 -2.75 0.63
C ALA A 43 -6.87 -3.44 -0.64
N LEU A 44 -5.57 -3.35 -0.97
CA LEU A 44 -4.99 -4.07 -2.10
C LEU A 44 -4.99 -5.59 -1.87
N GLU A 45 -4.71 -6.05 -0.65
CA GLU A 45 -4.80 -7.47 -0.30
C GLU A 45 -6.24 -7.99 -0.42
N GLY A 46 -7.20 -7.23 0.11
CA GLY A 46 -8.62 -7.51 -0.04
C GLY A 46 -9.04 -7.56 -1.52
N PHE A 47 -8.50 -6.66 -2.35
CA PHE A 47 -8.80 -6.65 -3.79
C PHE A 47 -8.31 -7.90 -4.52
N LEU A 48 -7.16 -8.45 -4.13
CA LEU A 48 -6.67 -9.72 -4.68
C LEU A 48 -7.60 -10.89 -4.31
N ASN A 49 -8.19 -10.87 -3.11
CA ASN A 49 -9.20 -11.87 -2.72
C ASN A 49 -10.53 -11.64 -3.47
N ASP A 50 -10.91 -10.38 -3.71
CA ASP A 50 -12.08 -10.04 -4.52
C ASP A 50 -11.88 -10.49 -5.99
N LEU A 51 -10.66 -10.41 -6.54
CA LEU A 51 -10.31 -10.92 -7.87
C LEU A 51 -10.50 -12.44 -8.00
N GLU A 52 -10.17 -13.22 -6.97
CA GLU A 52 -10.45 -14.66 -6.93
C GLU A 52 -11.95 -14.91 -7.13
N HIS A 53 -12.79 -14.20 -6.38
CA HIS A 53 -14.24 -14.32 -6.47
C HIS A 53 -14.81 -13.85 -7.81
N HIS A 54 -14.28 -12.78 -8.39
CA HIS A 54 -14.68 -12.36 -9.73
C HIS A 54 -14.30 -13.39 -10.80
N GLY A 55 -13.13 -14.03 -10.69
CA GLY A 55 -12.72 -15.13 -11.56
C GLY A 55 -13.70 -16.31 -11.50
N ASP A 56 -14.10 -16.71 -10.29
CA ASP A 56 -15.05 -17.82 -10.06
C ASP A 56 -16.45 -17.51 -10.63
N TRP A 57 -16.92 -16.27 -10.40
CA TRP A 57 -18.19 -15.79 -10.93
C TRP A 57 -18.22 -15.78 -12.47
N VAL A 58 -17.19 -15.22 -13.12
CA VAL A 58 -17.08 -15.21 -14.59
C VAL A 58 -16.96 -16.63 -15.15
N THR A 59 -16.23 -17.52 -14.46
CA THR A 59 -16.14 -18.94 -14.83
C THR A 59 -17.52 -19.60 -14.84
N THR A 60 -18.31 -19.36 -13.78
CA THR A 60 -19.66 -19.92 -13.67
C THR A 60 -20.59 -19.42 -14.79
N LEU A 61 -20.45 -18.16 -15.19
CA LEU A 61 -21.30 -17.55 -16.21
C LEU A 61 -20.90 -17.90 -17.65
N GLN A 62 -19.61 -18.04 -17.94
CA GLN A 62 -19.11 -18.13 -19.32
C GLN A 62 -18.17 -19.31 -19.60
N GLY A 63 -17.77 -20.07 -18.58
CA GLY A 63 -16.80 -21.16 -18.74
C GLY A 63 -15.41 -20.67 -19.16
N SER A 64 -15.06 -19.41 -18.85
CA SER A 64 -13.76 -18.83 -19.23
C SER A 64 -12.59 -19.57 -18.57
N PRO A 65 -11.65 -20.15 -19.36
CA PRO A 65 -10.47 -20.80 -18.81
C PRO A 65 -9.53 -19.84 -18.08
N VAL A 66 -9.42 -18.58 -18.53
CA VAL A 66 -8.55 -17.58 -17.87
C VAL A 66 -9.15 -17.18 -16.52
N ALA A 67 -10.45 -16.91 -16.47
CA ALA A 67 -11.13 -16.58 -15.22
C ALA A 67 -11.05 -17.75 -14.22
N SER A 68 -11.20 -18.99 -14.71
CA SER A 68 -11.10 -20.21 -13.90
C SER A 68 -9.69 -20.39 -13.34
N ASN A 69 -8.68 -20.19 -14.18
CA ASN A 69 -7.28 -20.23 -13.75
C ASN A 69 -6.96 -19.11 -12.76
N LEU A 70 -7.51 -17.91 -12.94
CA LEU A 70 -7.29 -16.79 -12.02
C LEU A 70 -7.81 -17.12 -10.63
N ALA A 71 -9.05 -17.58 -10.54
CA ALA A 71 -9.67 -18.00 -9.29
C ALA A 71 -8.88 -19.13 -8.64
N ARG A 72 -8.57 -20.20 -9.39
CA ARG A 72 -7.83 -21.36 -8.88
C ARG A 72 -6.45 -20.96 -8.34
N VAL A 73 -5.67 -20.19 -9.10
CA VAL A 73 -4.31 -19.83 -8.72
C VAL A 73 -4.29 -18.91 -7.50
N LEU A 74 -5.22 -17.95 -7.41
CA LEU A 74 -5.33 -17.08 -6.22
C LEU A 74 -5.82 -17.85 -4.98
N SER A 75 -6.76 -18.78 -5.15
CA SER A 75 -7.25 -19.63 -4.06
C SER A 75 -6.13 -20.52 -3.49
N GLU A 76 -5.34 -21.16 -4.36
CA GLU A 76 -4.20 -21.98 -3.94
C GLU A 76 -3.09 -21.13 -3.30
N ALA A 77 -2.83 -19.93 -3.84
CA ALA A 77 -1.90 -18.99 -3.24
C ALA A 77 -2.34 -18.57 -1.83
N GLU A 78 -3.63 -18.31 -1.62
CA GLU A 78 -4.17 -17.99 -0.29
C GLU A 78 -4.07 -19.17 0.68
N ARG A 79 -4.46 -20.38 0.25
CA ARG A 79 -4.31 -21.61 1.06
C ARG A 79 -2.85 -21.85 1.46
N GLY A 80 -1.92 -21.58 0.56
CA GLY A 80 -0.47 -21.66 0.78
C GLY A 80 0.11 -20.50 1.60
N ARG A 81 -0.70 -19.52 2.04
CA ARG A 81 -0.25 -18.29 2.70
C ARG A 81 0.82 -17.54 1.92
N ALA A 82 0.68 -17.53 0.60
CA ALA A 82 1.56 -16.79 -0.29
C ALA A 82 1.57 -15.31 0.06
N SER A 83 2.74 -14.68 -0.08
CA SER A 83 2.84 -13.23 0.06
C SER A 83 1.95 -12.50 -0.94
N SER A 84 1.48 -11.31 -0.57
CA SER A 84 0.66 -10.44 -1.43
C SER A 84 1.35 -10.12 -2.77
N LEU A 85 2.69 -9.99 -2.77
CA LEU A 85 3.48 -9.81 -3.99
C LEU A 85 3.46 -11.05 -4.91
N LEU A 86 3.51 -12.26 -4.35
CA LEU A 86 3.39 -13.48 -5.16
C LEU A 86 1.99 -13.58 -5.79
N LYS A 87 0.93 -13.24 -5.05
CA LYS A 87 -0.43 -13.18 -5.61
C LYS A 87 -0.54 -12.17 -6.75
N ILE A 88 0.13 -11.02 -6.66
CA ILE A 88 0.22 -10.03 -7.75
C ILE A 88 0.91 -10.62 -8.97
N ASP A 89 2.07 -11.27 -8.79
CA ASP A 89 2.82 -11.92 -9.88
C ASP A 89 1.95 -12.96 -10.59
N LEU A 90 1.25 -13.79 -9.81
CA LEU A 90 0.37 -14.85 -10.32
C LEU A 90 -0.86 -14.31 -11.04
N ALA A 91 -1.57 -13.33 -10.45
CA ALA A 91 -2.73 -12.71 -11.09
C ALA A 91 -2.33 -12.04 -12.41
N HIS A 92 -1.19 -11.32 -12.42
CA HIS A 92 -0.68 -10.70 -13.64
C HIS A 92 -0.33 -11.74 -14.71
N LEU A 93 0.35 -12.83 -14.31
CA LEU A 93 0.70 -13.92 -15.21
C LEU A 93 -0.54 -14.55 -15.85
N VAL A 94 -1.58 -14.83 -15.08
CA VAL A 94 -2.82 -15.40 -15.61
C VAL A 94 -3.51 -14.45 -16.58
N LEU A 95 -3.60 -13.16 -16.24
CA LEU A 95 -4.32 -12.18 -17.05
C LEU A 95 -3.59 -11.83 -18.36
N THR A 96 -2.26 -11.75 -18.31
CA THR A 96 -1.45 -11.24 -19.44
C THR A 96 -0.68 -12.33 -20.18
N GLY A 97 -0.43 -13.48 -19.56
CA GLY A 97 0.48 -14.52 -20.03
C GLY A 97 1.95 -14.26 -19.72
N THR A 98 2.29 -13.18 -18.99
CA THR A 98 3.67 -12.80 -18.66
C THR A 98 3.81 -12.38 -17.20
N LEU A 99 5.00 -12.54 -16.62
CA LEU A 99 5.29 -11.98 -15.30
C LEU A 99 5.34 -10.44 -15.36
N PRO A 100 5.01 -9.73 -14.28
CA PRO A 100 5.11 -8.29 -14.25
C PRO A 100 6.57 -7.84 -14.34
N ASP A 101 6.82 -6.72 -15.02
CA ASP A 101 8.13 -6.09 -15.03
C ASP A 101 8.46 -5.52 -13.64
N LYS A 102 9.34 -6.22 -12.91
CA LYS A 102 9.78 -5.84 -11.56
C LYS A 102 10.60 -4.55 -11.55
N GLY A 103 11.17 -4.16 -12.69
CA GLY A 103 11.86 -2.89 -12.86
C GLY A 103 10.91 -1.70 -13.02
N SER A 104 9.64 -1.94 -13.40
CA SER A 104 8.68 -0.87 -13.60
C SER A 104 8.37 -0.10 -12.31
N GLN A 105 8.20 1.22 -12.42
CA GLN A 105 7.86 2.10 -11.30
C GLN A 105 6.65 1.59 -10.51
N ARG A 106 5.60 1.15 -11.22
CA ARG A 106 4.37 0.62 -10.63
C ARG A 106 4.64 -0.58 -9.71
N TYR A 107 5.43 -1.55 -10.17
CA TYR A 107 5.72 -2.74 -9.37
C TYR A 107 6.59 -2.39 -8.16
N GLN A 108 7.60 -1.54 -8.36
CA GLN A 108 8.45 -1.08 -7.25
C GLN A 108 7.65 -0.30 -6.20
N ASP A 109 6.65 0.48 -6.61
CA ASP A 109 5.81 1.23 -5.69
C ASP A 109 4.90 0.31 -4.88
N ILE A 110 4.31 -0.72 -5.50
CA ILE A 110 3.54 -1.74 -4.77
C ILE A 110 4.45 -2.49 -3.77
N GLN A 111 5.68 -2.83 -4.17
CA GLN A 111 6.64 -3.46 -3.27
C GLN A 111 7.01 -2.53 -2.09
N LEU A 112 7.23 -1.24 -2.35
CA LEU A 112 7.51 -0.26 -1.31
C LEU A 112 6.31 -0.08 -0.36
N LEU A 113 5.08 -0.12 -0.88
CA LEU A 113 3.85 -0.05 -0.08
C LEU A 113 3.77 -1.20 0.93
N PHE A 114 3.99 -2.44 0.49
CA PHE A 114 4.01 -3.59 1.40
C PHE A 114 5.21 -3.53 2.36
N ASN A 115 6.36 -3.01 1.92
CA ASN A 115 7.51 -2.84 2.79
C ASN A 115 7.22 -1.84 3.92
N VAL A 116 6.65 -0.67 3.62
CA VAL A 116 6.32 0.33 4.66
C VAL A 116 5.24 -0.21 5.59
N ARG A 117 4.20 -0.87 5.08
CA ARG A 117 3.17 -1.50 5.92
C ARG A 117 3.76 -2.54 6.86
N ASN A 118 4.64 -3.41 6.38
CA ASN A 118 5.27 -4.43 7.21
C ASN A 118 6.16 -3.82 8.29
N ARG A 119 6.92 -2.76 7.97
CA ARG A 119 7.73 -2.04 8.96
C ARG A 119 6.87 -1.35 10.03
N LEU A 120 5.72 -0.78 9.65
CA LEU A 120 4.79 -0.14 10.59
C LEU A 120 4.11 -1.16 11.52
N VAL A 121 3.64 -2.27 10.97
CA VAL A 121 2.86 -3.28 11.74
C VAL A 121 3.76 -4.18 12.59
N HIS A 122 4.99 -4.43 12.16
CA HIS A 122 5.95 -5.29 12.85
C HIS A 122 7.16 -4.49 13.37
N ALA A 123 6.95 -3.21 13.70
CA ALA A 123 7.99 -2.33 14.19
C ALA A 123 8.67 -2.93 15.44
N LYS A 124 10.00 -2.99 15.40
CA LYS A 124 10.83 -3.20 16.58
C LYS A 124 11.32 -1.84 17.07
N PRO A 125 11.71 -1.71 18.35
CA PRO A 125 12.36 -0.49 18.83
C PRO A 125 13.52 -0.09 17.92
N GLU A 126 13.58 1.20 17.59
CA GLU A 126 14.62 1.76 16.73
C GLU A 126 15.86 2.11 17.55
N VAL A 127 17.04 1.91 16.96
CA VAL A 127 18.31 2.41 17.51
C VAL A 127 18.64 3.68 16.74
N LEU A 128 18.53 4.83 17.41
CA LEU A 128 18.89 6.11 16.82
C LEU A 128 20.42 6.23 16.79
N GLN A 129 20.97 6.47 15.61
CA GLN A 129 22.39 6.77 15.43
C GLN A 129 22.54 8.28 15.29
N TYR A 130 23.34 8.87 16.18
CA TYR A 130 23.66 10.29 16.13
C TYR A 130 24.97 10.44 15.37
N ALA A 131 24.95 11.16 14.25
CA ALA A 131 26.17 11.45 13.49
C ALA A 131 27.12 12.32 14.34
N GLU A 132 28.42 12.01 14.33
CA GLU A 132 29.42 12.87 14.95
C GLU A 132 29.62 14.16 14.14
N ALA A 133 30.20 15.18 14.78
CA ALA A 133 30.44 16.47 14.14
C ALA A 133 31.36 16.31 12.91
N GLY A 134 30.79 16.53 11.72
CA GLY A 134 31.51 16.43 10.44
C GLY A 134 31.15 15.19 9.59
N GLU A 135 30.35 14.26 10.11
CA GLU A 135 29.87 13.11 9.36
C GLU A 135 28.56 13.40 8.62
N GLN A 136 28.37 12.75 7.46
CA GLN A 136 27.09 12.77 6.78
C GLN A 136 26.12 11.82 7.49
N PRO A 137 24.89 12.27 7.82
CA PRO A 137 23.94 11.40 8.46
C PRO A 137 23.49 10.27 7.54
N GLU A 138 23.42 9.05 8.09
CA GLU A 138 22.87 7.92 7.38
C GLU A 138 21.34 7.83 7.57
N TYR A 139 20.59 8.03 6.49
CA TYR A 139 19.14 7.83 6.52
C TYR A 139 18.75 6.36 6.35
N PRO A 140 17.67 5.90 7.02
CA PRO A 140 17.09 4.58 6.77
C PRO A 140 16.72 4.37 5.30
N ASP A 141 16.92 3.15 4.78
CA ASP A 141 16.62 2.80 3.37
C ASP A 141 15.19 3.20 2.93
N ILE A 142 14.20 3.06 3.82
CA ILE A 142 12.82 3.44 3.53
C ILE A 142 12.67 4.94 3.24
N VAL A 143 13.42 5.79 3.95
CA VAL A 143 13.44 7.24 3.76
C VAL A 143 14.10 7.58 2.43
N LYS A 144 15.27 6.98 2.16
CA LYS A 144 16.00 7.14 0.89
C LYS A 144 15.12 6.81 -0.31
N ARG A 145 14.31 5.75 -0.22
CA ARG A 145 13.36 5.34 -1.28
C ARG A 145 12.26 6.37 -1.53
N PHE A 146 11.70 7.00 -0.50
CA PHE A 146 10.69 8.05 -0.69
C PHE A 146 11.29 9.35 -1.21
N VAL A 147 12.49 9.73 -0.76
CA VAL A 147 13.23 10.89 -1.28
C VAL A 147 13.56 10.71 -2.76
N SER A 148 14.09 9.55 -3.15
CA SER A 148 14.43 9.26 -4.56
C SER A 148 13.23 9.29 -5.51
N ARG A 149 12.02 9.09 -4.99
CA ARG A 149 10.76 9.16 -5.74
C ARG A 149 10.12 10.56 -5.74
N GLY A 150 10.72 11.52 -5.05
CA GLY A 150 10.15 12.85 -4.88
C GLY A 150 8.87 12.88 -4.05
N VAL A 151 8.61 11.84 -3.23
CA VAL A 151 7.42 11.78 -2.36
C VAL A 151 7.60 12.69 -1.14
N ILE A 152 8.81 12.74 -0.59
CA ILE A 152 9.20 13.63 0.50
C ILE A 152 10.53 14.32 0.15
N PRO A 153 10.79 15.53 0.67
CA PRO A 153 12.11 16.15 0.56
C PRO A 153 13.14 15.39 1.40
N LEU A 154 14.44 15.62 1.13
CA LEU A 154 15.52 15.13 1.99
C LEU A 154 15.34 15.73 3.40
N PRO A 155 15.26 14.91 4.47
CA PRO A 155 15.00 15.44 5.80
C PRO A 155 16.19 16.25 6.34
N THR A 156 15.92 17.34 7.05
CA THR A 156 16.96 18.22 7.63
C THR A 156 17.48 17.73 8.98
N ASN A 157 16.66 16.99 9.74
CA ASN A 157 17.05 16.41 11.02
C ASN A 157 17.26 14.90 10.86
N PRO A 158 18.49 14.38 10.95
CA PRO A 158 18.78 12.96 10.76
C PRO A 158 18.57 12.08 12.00
N SER A 159 18.28 12.68 13.16
CA SER A 159 18.34 12.00 14.46
C SER A 159 16.96 11.62 15.01
N ILE A 160 15.96 11.47 14.14
CA ILE A 160 14.58 11.09 14.52
C ILE A 160 14.24 9.70 13.98
N GLY A 161 13.20 9.08 14.55
CA GLY A 161 12.75 7.76 14.13
C GLY A 161 12.30 7.74 12.66
N TRP A 162 12.46 6.60 11.97
CA TRP A 162 12.11 6.53 10.55
C TRP A 162 10.62 6.81 10.30
N THR A 163 9.78 6.49 11.28
CA THR A 163 8.34 6.74 11.28
C THR A 163 8.02 8.23 11.16
N GLU A 164 8.79 9.11 11.81
CA GLU A 164 8.58 10.56 11.76
C GLU A 164 8.79 11.14 10.36
N TYR A 165 9.68 10.53 9.55
CA TYR A 165 9.85 10.97 8.15
C TYR A 165 8.73 10.51 7.23
N VAL A 166 8.08 9.37 7.53
CA VAL A 166 7.15 8.73 6.60
C VAL A 166 5.68 8.84 7.00
N LEU A 167 5.38 9.15 8.27
CA LEU A 167 4.02 9.36 8.74
C LEU A 167 3.54 10.79 8.43
N VAL A 168 3.69 11.18 7.17
CA VAL A 168 3.39 12.51 6.65
C VAL A 168 2.35 12.44 5.53
N PRO A 169 1.56 13.51 5.30
CA PRO A 169 0.51 13.52 4.29
C PRO A 169 0.97 13.07 2.88
N PRO A 170 2.15 13.50 2.36
CA PRO A 170 2.60 13.06 1.04
C PRO A 170 2.75 11.54 0.90
N VAL A 171 3.25 10.85 1.93
CA VAL A 171 3.41 9.38 1.92
C VAL A 171 2.07 8.67 2.06
N ALA A 172 1.15 9.22 2.85
CA ALA A 172 -0.23 8.72 2.95
C ALA A 172 -0.96 8.83 1.59
N ALA A 173 -0.85 9.97 0.91
CA ALA A 173 -1.39 10.18 -0.43
C ALA A 173 -0.76 9.22 -1.44
N TRP A 174 0.56 9.10 -1.44
CA TRP A 174 1.29 8.16 -2.30
C TRP A 174 0.83 6.71 -2.08
N SER A 175 0.64 6.29 -0.83
CA SER A 175 0.21 4.92 -0.50
C SER A 175 -1.19 4.63 -1.04
N TYR A 176 -2.12 5.56 -0.84
CA TYR A 176 -3.48 5.47 -1.40
C TYR A 176 -3.45 5.41 -2.94
N ASN A 177 -2.69 6.30 -3.57
CA ASN A 177 -2.60 6.39 -5.03
C ASN A 177 -1.97 5.14 -5.64
N THR A 178 -0.97 4.56 -4.99
CA THR A 178 -0.33 3.30 -5.42
C THR A 178 -1.36 2.19 -5.54
N VAL A 179 -2.30 2.09 -4.58
CA VAL A 179 -3.37 1.08 -4.59
C VAL A 179 -4.39 1.36 -5.68
N VAL A 180 -4.82 2.61 -5.84
CA VAL A 180 -5.74 3.02 -6.91
C VAL A 180 -5.17 2.65 -8.28
N GLU A 181 -3.89 2.96 -8.52
CA GLU A 181 -3.24 2.67 -9.79
C GLU A 181 -2.97 1.17 -9.98
N ALA A 182 -2.69 0.42 -8.91
CA ALA A 182 -2.60 -1.04 -8.97
C ALA A 182 -3.93 -1.69 -9.35
N MET A 183 -5.04 -1.27 -8.74
CA MET A 183 -6.38 -1.80 -9.06
C MET A 183 -6.77 -1.51 -10.52
N LYS A 184 -6.55 -0.28 -11.00
CA LYS A 184 -6.78 0.08 -12.42
C LYS A 184 -5.89 -0.70 -13.38
N TRP A 185 -4.65 -0.97 -12.99
CA TRP A 185 -3.72 -1.78 -13.78
C TRP A 185 -4.24 -3.21 -13.96
N PHE A 186 -4.76 -3.84 -12.91
CA PHE A 186 -5.41 -5.16 -13.03
C PHE A 186 -6.66 -5.13 -13.92
N ALA A 187 -7.50 -4.10 -13.81
CA ALA A 187 -8.65 -3.92 -14.71
C ALA A 187 -8.24 -3.78 -16.18
N SER A 188 -7.10 -3.14 -16.43
CA SER A 188 -6.52 -3.01 -17.78
C SER A 188 -5.95 -4.34 -18.29
N ASN A 189 -5.33 -5.13 -17.42
CA ASN A 189 -4.76 -6.43 -17.77
C ASN A 189 -5.81 -7.50 -18.08
N ALA A 190 -7.04 -7.34 -17.58
CA ALA A 190 -8.16 -8.23 -17.87
C ALA A 190 -8.74 -8.07 -19.30
N SER A 191 -8.06 -7.39 -20.22
CA SER A 191 -8.55 -7.11 -21.57
C SER A 191 -8.91 -8.35 -22.41
N ARG A 192 -8.34 -9.53 -22.09
CA ARG A 192 -8.69 -10.80 -22.75
C ARG A 192 -9.97 -11.43 -22.19
N GLU A 193 -10.52 -10.88 -21.12
CA GLU A 193 -11.68 -11.39 -20.39
C GLU A 193 -12.73 -10.27 -20.21
N PRO A 194 -13.62 -10.05 -21.22
CA PRO A 194 -14.48 -8.87 -21.26
C PRO A 194 -15.42 -8.71 -20.06
N LEU A 195 -15.99 -9.81 -19.53
CA LEU A 195 -16.84 -9.73 -18.33
C LEU A 195 -16.04 -9.39 -17.08
N LEU A 196 -14.88 -10.02 -16.89
CA LEU A 196 -14.00 -9.71 -15.76
C LEU A 196 -13.56 -8.25 -15.84
N LYS A 197 -13.13 -7.80 -17.01
CA LYS A 197 -12.77 -6.41 -17.26
C LYS A 197 -13.92 -5.47 -16.93
N THR A 198 -15.14 -5.76 -17.40
CA THR A 198 -16.31 -4.92 -17.12
C THR A 198 -16.57 -4.80 -15.61
N ALA A 199 -16.51 -5.92 -14.87
CA ALA A 199 -16.69 -5.90 -13.41
C ALA A 199 -15.60 -5.06 -12.70
N LEU A 200 -14.34 -5.21 -13.12
CA LEU A 200 -13.23 -4.44 -12.55
C LEU A 200 -13.27 -2.95 -12.94
N ASP A 201 -13.68 -2.63 -14.16
CA ASP A 201 -13.84 -1.25 -14.62
C ASP A 201 -14.98 -0.55 -13.86
N GLN A 202 -16.10 -1.24 -13.60
CA GLN A 202 -17.19 -0.69 -12.77
C GLN A 202 -16.69 -0.29 -11.39
N PHE A 203 -15.90 -1.15 -10.74
CA PHE A 203 -15.30 -0.85 -9.45
C PHE A 203 -14.28 0.30 -9.53
N THR A 204 -13.30 0.19 -10.43
CA THR A 204 -12.15 1.09 -10.49
C THR A 204 -12.46 2.48 -11.08
N SER A 205 -13.53 2.60 -11.88
CA SER A 205 -13.98 3.88 -12.46
C SER A 205 -14.41 4.90 -11.40
N SER A 206 -14.80 4.45 -10.20
CA SER A 206 -15.17 5.31 -9.07
C SER A 206 -13.96 5.81 -8.27
N LEU A 207 -12.79 5.17 -8.41
CA LEU A 207 -11.60 5.49 -7.66
C LEU A 207 -10.97 6.79 -8.20
N ARG A 208 -10.63 7.69 -7.27
CA ARG A 208 -10.00 8.98 -7.60
C ARG A 208 -8.71 9.10 -6.80
N PRO A 209 -7.56 9.30 -7.46
CA PRO A 209 -6.31 9.61 -6.77
C PRO A 209 -6.46 10.85 -5.88
N ILE A 210 -5.70 10.87 -4.80
CA ILE A 210 -5.52 12.01 -3.91
C ILE A 210 -4.46 12.93 -4.53
N THR A 211 -4.79 14.21 -4.70
CA THR A 211 -3.79 15.25 -4.96
C THR A 211 -3.23 15.72 -3.62
N ALA A 212 -1.98 15.37 -3.32
CA ALA A 212 -1.31 15.87 -2.13
C ALA A 212 -1.24 17.40 -2.18
N GLN A 213 -1.62 18.07 -1.09
CA GLN A 213 -1.30 19.49 -0.93
C GLN A 213 0.17 19.58 -0.51
N ASN A 214 0.97 20.35 -1.25
CA ASN A 214 2.40 20.58 -1.00
C ASN A 214 2.62 21.52 0.19
N GLU A 215 1.97 21.29 1.34
CA GLU A 215 2.37 21.97 2.57
C GLU A 215 3.48 21.18 3.26
N PRO A 216 4.55 21.84 3.72
CA PRO A 216 5.62 21.17 4.44
C PRO A 216 5.04 20.52 5.71
N PRO A 217 5.48 19.31 6.08
CA PRO A 217 5.06 18.68 7.32
C PRO A 217 5.41 19.63 8.48
N ARG A 218 4.43 19.92 9.33
CA ARG A 218 4.73 20.58 10.61
C ARG A 218 5.45 19.54 11.46
N PRO A 219 6.51 19.91 12.19
CA PRO A 219 7.15 18.96 13.08
C PRO A 219 6.14 18.53 14.14
N GLY A 220 5.68 17.29 14.01
CA GLY A 220 4.86 16.63 15.03
C GLY A 220 5.62 16.62 16.35
N GLY A 221 4.96 17.03 17.43
CA GLY A 221 5.57 17.11 18.75
C GLY A 221 6.07 15.74 19.19
N ALA A 222 7.39 15.57 19.21
CA ALA A 222 8.04 14.42 19.81
C ALA A 222 7.66 14.36 21.30
N LEU A 223 7.11 13.22 21.73
CA LEU A 223 7.11 12.82 23.13
C LEU A 223 8.53 12.32 23.43
N ILE A 224 9.43 13.28 23.69
CA ILE A 224 10.77 12.99 24.22
C ILE A 224 10.55 12.48 25.64
N LEU A 225 10.65 11.17 25.84
CA LEU A 225 10.87 10.63 27.17
C LEU A 225 12.34 10.91 27.53
N GLU A 226 12.52 11.70 28.58
CA GLU A 226 13.79 12.21 29.08
C GLU A 226 14.89 11.14 29.12
N ILE A 227 16.03 11.45 28.51
CA ILE A 227 17.29 10.76 28.79
C ILE A 227 17.84 11.39 30.08
N SER A 228 17.74 10.69 31.20
CA SER A 228 18.61 10.97 32.36
C SER A 228 20.05 10.73 31.94
N GLN A 229 20.86 11.78 31.92
CA GLN A 229 22.31 11.62 31.85
C GLN A 229 22.76 10.92 33.15
N PRO A 230 23.67 9.93 33.09
CA PRO A 230 24.31 9.46 34.30
C PRO A 230 25.13 10.61 34.88
N ASP A 231 24.87 10.91 36.16
CA ASP A 231 25.58 11.94 36.92
C ASP A 231 27.09 11.84 36.69
N LYS A 232 27.69 12.98 36.29
CA LYS A 232 29.12 13.18 36.49
C LYS A 232 29.32 13.38 37.99
N GLU A 233 29.73 12.34 38.71
CA GLU A 233 30.27 12.52 40.05
C GLU A 233 31.61 13.30 39.98
N PRO A 234 31.87 14.16 40.97
CA PRO A 234 33.03 15.08 41.00
C PRO A 234 34.38 14.40 41.24
#